data_AF-A0A1F6GXX2-F1
#
_entry.id   AF-A0A1F6GXX2-F1
#
_cell.length_a   1.000
_cell.length_b   1.000
_cell.length_c   1.000
_cell.angle_alpha   90.00
_cell.angle_beta   90.00
_cell.angle_gamma   90.00
#
_symmetry.space_group_name_H-M   'P 1'
#
loop_
_entity.id
_entity.type
_entity.pdbx_description
1 polymer ?
#
loop_
_entity_poly.entity_id
_entity_poly.type
_entity_poly.pdbx_seq_one_letter_code
_entity_poly.pdbx_strand_id
1 'polypeptide(L)'
;MWKLPVLILKFWYFEAPVLLFGYFLNLNKSFFNAFSLPLMVKTFFKPWKNEYREGLVRFSIMMGIAFKTLFIAVDLVLFSLLLLFEITFFVGFLIFPLVIFYLPFIKL
;
A
#
# COMPACT_ATOMS: atom_id res chain seq x y z
N MET A 1 -14.10 -37.91 10.46
CA MET A 1 -12.91 -37.94 9.56
C MET A 1 -12.82 -36.71 8.64
N TRP A 2 -13.92 -36.19 8.08
CA TRP A 2 -13.92 -35.06 7.14
C TRP A 2 -13.83 -33.64 7.75
N LYS A 3 -13.89 -33.50 9.08
CA LYS A 3 -13.89 -32.17 9.72
C LYS A 3 -12.59 -31.39 9.47
N LEU A 4 -11.45 -32.07 9.51
CA LEU A 4 -10.12 -31.45 9.42
C LEU A 4 -9.84 -30.85 8.03
N PRO A 5 -10.04 -31.57 6.92
CA PRO A 5 -9.86 -31.01 5.58
C PRO A 5 -10.76 -29.80 5.31
N VAL A 6 -12.03 -29.86 5.73
CA VAL A 6 -12.99 -28.76 5.54
C VAL A 6 -12.59 -27.53 6.36
N LEU A 7 -12.11 -27.71 7.59
CA LEU A 7 -11.62 -26.62 8.42
C LEU A 7 -10.38 -25.95 7.82
N ILE A 8 -9.45 -26.74 7.25
CA ILE A 8 -8.26 -26.20 6.59
C ILE A 8 -8.66 -25.35 5.37
N LEU A 9 -9.57 -25.83 4.52
CA LEU A 9 -10.05 -25.07 3.37
C LEU A 9 -10.78 -23.80 3.79
N LYS A 10 -11.63 -23.88 4.82
CA LYS A 10 -12.34 -22.71 5.36
C LYS A 10 -11.37 -21.66 5.89
N PHE A 11 -10.37 -22.10 6.67
CA PHE A 11 -9.34 -21.21 7.19
C PHE A 11 -8.58 -20.54 6.04
N TRP A 12 -8.09 -21.32 5.08
CA TRP A 12 -7.18 -20.83 4.06
C TRP A 12 -7.84 -19.92 3.03
N TYR A 13 -9.07 -20.22 2.62
CA TYR A 13 -9.74 -19.50 1.53
C TYR A 13 -10.78 -18.48 2.00
N PHE A 14 -11.16 -18.48 3.28
CA PHE A 14 -12.13 -17.51 3.80
C PHE A 14 -11.57 -16.70 4.98
N GLU A 15 -11.16 -17.36 6.06
CA GLU A 15 -10.78 -16.64 7.29
C GLU A 15 -9.45 -15.87 7.11
N ALA A 16 -8.41 -16.54 6.64
CA ALA A 16 -7.09 -15.93 6.47
C ALA A 16 -7.06 -14.83 5.40
N PRO A 17 -7.71 -14.96 4.22
CA PRO A 17 -7.74 -13.89 3.21
C PRO A 17 -8.46 -12.63 3.71
N VAL A 18 -9.55 -12.78 4.48
CA VAL A 18 -10.26 -11.64 5.06
C VAL A 18 -9.38 -10.90 6.07
N LEU A 19 -8.67 -11.63 6.95
CA LEU A 19 -7.73 -11.03 7.89
C LEU A 19 -6.55 -10.35 7.18
N LEU A 20 -6.01 -11.00 6.14
CA LEU A 20 -4.90 -10.48 5.35
C LEU A 20 -5.31 -9.20 4.59
N PHE A 21 -6.52 -9.17 4.04
CA PHE A 21 -7.07 -7.95 3.43
C PHE A 21 -7.22 -6.82 4.44
N GLY A 22 -7.71 -7.12 5.65
CA GLY A 22 -7.77 -6.17 6.76
C GLY A 22 -6.38 -5.61 7.15
N TYR A 23 -5.35 -6.46 7.12
CA TYR A 23 -3.96 -6.04 7.32
C TYR A 23 -3.49 -5.08 6.21
N PHE A 24 -3.71 -5.40 4.93
CA PHE A 24 -3.34 -4.52 3.82
C PHE A 24 -4.04 -3.16 3.87
N LEU A 25 -5.31 -3.11 4.27
CA LEU A 25 -6.00 -1.83 4.49
C LEU A 25 -5.29 -0.97 5.54
N ASN A 26 -4.85 -1.58 6.64
CA ASN A 26 -4.10 -0.87 7.69
C ASN A 26 -2.70 -0.47 7.23
N LEU A 27 -2.03 -1.30 6.43
CA LEU A 27 -0.72 -1.01 5.86
C LEU A 27 -0.81 0.20 4.90
N ASN A 28 -1.77 0.19 3.98
CA ASN A 28 -2.03 1.29 3.06
C ASN A 28 -2.40 2.59 3.80
N LYS A 29 -3.22 2.52 4.85
CA LYS A 29 -3.52 3.67 5.70
C LYS A 29 -2.27 4.22 6.40
N SER A 30 -1.42 3.33 6.90
CA SER A 30 -0.16 3.69 7.55
C SER A 30 0.81 4.33 6.55
N PHE A 31 0.88 3.83 5.33
CA PHE A 31 1.65 4.41 4.23
C PHE A 31 1.21 5.87 3.97
N PHE A 32 -0.08 6.13 3.79
CA PHE A 32 -0.57 7.49 3.56
C PHE A 32 -0.24 8.46 4.70
N ASN A 33 -0.23 7.98 5.94
CA ASN A 33 0.14 8.80 7.09
C ASN A 33 1.66 9.02 7.17
N ALA A 34 2.46 7.98 6.93
CA ALA A 34 3.92 8.06 6.97
C ALA A 34 4.47 9.06 5.94
N PHE A 35 3.92 9.03 4.72
CA PHE A 35 4.30 9.95 3.65
C PHE A 35 3.50 11.26 3.68
N SER A 36 2.53 11.42 4.60
CA SER A 36 1.72 12.64 4.72
C SER A 36 1.03 13.07 3.42
N LEU A 37 0.76 12.13 2.51
CA LEU A 37 0.11 12.38 1.22
C LEU A 37 -1.20 13.20 1.35
N PRO A 38 -2.13 12.86 2.28
CA PRO A 38 -3.35 13.64 2.46
C PRO A 38 -3.08 15.10 2.85
N LEU A 39 -2.04 15.34 3.66
CA LEU A 39 -1.66 16.68 4.09
C LEU A 39 -1.03 17.47 2.94
N MET A 40 -0.16 16.86 2.14
CA MET A 40 0.47 17.49 0.98
C MET A 40 -0.55 17.90 -0.07
N VAL A 41 -1.57 17.07 -0.32
CA VAL A 41 -2.68 17.40 -1.23
C VAL A 41 -3.53 18.53 -0.65
N LYS A 42 -3.93 18.46 0.63
CA LYS A 42 -4.73 19.53 1.28
C LYS A 42 -4.02 20.88 1.33
N THR A 43 -2.70 20.86 1.42
CA THR A 43 -1.88 22.08 1.52
C THR A 43 -1.19 22.43 0.21
N PHE A 44 -1.58 21.84 -0.93
CA PHE A 44 -0.83 21.93 -2.19
C PHE A 44 -0.46 23.36 -2.58
N PHE A 45 -1.43 24.28 -2.53
CA PHE A 45 -1.24 25.70 -2.88
C PHE A 45 -0.68 26.57 -1.74
N LYS A 46 -0.49 26.01 -0.54
CA LYS A 46 0.12 26.74 0.57
C LYS A 46 1.64 26.73 0.44
N PRO A 47 2.32 27.84 0.78
CA PRO A 47 3.78 27.85 0.82
C PRO A 47 4.27 26.84 1.84
N TRP A 48 5.43 26.24 1.57
CA TRP A 48 6.07 25.34 2.55
C TRP A 48 6.60 26.14 3.74
N LYS A 49 7.19 27.31 3.46
CA LYS A 49 7.68 28.27 4.44
C LYS A 49 6.89 29.57 4.30
N ASN A 50 6.28 30.01 5.39
CA ASN A 50 5.61 31.31 5.43
C ASN A 50 6.66 32.43 5.30
N GLU A 51 6.40 33.37 4.40
CA GLU A 51 7.28 34.51 4.14
C GLU A 51 6.40 35.77 4.11
N TYR A 52 6.89 36.87 4.65
CA TYR A 52 6.10 38.11 4.81
C TYR A 52 6.44 39.17 3.76
N ARG A 53 7.56 38.99 3.05
CA ARG A 53 8.03 39.91 2.02
C ARG A 53 7.35 39.58 0.70
N GLU A 54 6.54 40.49 0.16
CA GLU A 54 5.66 40.25 -1.00
C GLU A 54 6.33 39.55 -2.18
N GLY A 55 7.56 39.95 -2.54
CA GLY A 55 8.33 39.32 -3.63
C GLY A 55 8.77 37.88 -3.34
N LEU A 56 9.03 37.55 -2.08
CA LEU A 56 9.43 36.21 -1.65
C LEU A 56 8.24 35.31 -1.36
N VAL A 57 7.04 35.86 -1.10
CA VAL A 57 5.81 35.06 -0.88
C VAL A 57 5.49 34.23 -2.12
N ARG A 58 5.49 34.86 -3.31
CA ARG A 58 5.21 34.18 -4.57
C ARG A 58 6.25 33.09 -4.87
N PHE A 59 7.51 33.37 -4.60
CA PHE A 59 8.59 32.40 -4.72
C PHE A 59 8.39 31.20 -3.80
N SER A 60 8.07 31.42 -2.53
CA SER A 60 7.82 30.35 -1.56
C SER A 60 6.61 29.47 -1.90
N ILE A 61 5.57 30.05 -2.52
CA ILE A 61 4.42 29.29 -3.03
C ILE A 61 4.84 28.41 -4.22
N MET A 62 5.52 28.99 -5.22
CA MET A 62 5.98 28.26 -6.40
C MET A 62 6.93 27.11 -6.04
N MET A 63 7.91 27.39 -5.18
CA MET A 63 8.82 26.35 -4.66
C MET A 63 8.07 25.28 -3.88
N GLY A 64 7.09 25.67 -3.06
CA GLY A 64 6.25 24.73 -2.32
C GLY A 64 5.47 23.79 -3.24
N ILE A 65 4.90 24.31 -4.32
CA ILE A 65 4.18 23.52 -5.34
C ILE A 65 5.15 22.57 -6.04
N ALA A 66 6.32 23.04 -6.47
CA ALA A 66 7.32 22.23 -7.15
C ALA A 66 7.76 21.03 -6.29
N PHE A 67 8.14 21.26 -5.04
CA PHE A 67 8.54 20.18 -4.13
C PHE A 67 7.38 19.23 -3.81
N LYS A 68 6.19 19.74 -3.49
CA LYS A 68 5.02 18.89 -3.21
C LYS A 68 4.66 18.02 -4.41
N THR A 69 4.78 18.53 -5.63
CA THR A 69 4.53 17.76 -6.85
C THR A 69 5.54 16.62 -6.98
N LEU A 70 6.83 16.88 -6.73
CA LEU A 70 7.86 15.87 -6.74
C LEU A 70 7.64 14.80 -5.67
N PHE A 71 7.37 15.20 -4.42
CA PHE A 71 7.11 14.25 -3.33
C PHE A 71 5.85 13.42 -3.59
N ILE A 72 4.73 14.04 -3.99
CA ILE A 72 3.51 13.31 -4.35
C ILE A 72 3.77 12.31 -5.47
N ALA A 73 4.55 12.68 -6.50
CA ALA A 73 4.88 11.77 -7.60
C ALA A 73 5.69 10.55 -7.10
N VAL A 74 6.72 10.77 -6.28
CA VAL A 74 7.52 9.68 -5.69
C VAL A 74 6.65 8.80 -4.79
N ASP A 75 5.82 9.39 -3.94
CA ASP A 75 4.95 8.66 -3.03
C ASP A 75 3.93 7.79 -3.78
N LEU A 76 3.39 8.27 -4.91
CA LEU A 76 2.49 7.49 -5.76
C LEU A 76 3.20 6.30 -6.44
N VAL A 77 4.46 6.47 -6.85
CA VAL A 77 5.28 5.35 -7.38
C VAL A 77 5.53 4.32 -6.28
N LEU A 78 5.94 4.75 -5.09
CA LEU A 78 6.14 3.87 -3.95
C LEU A 78 4.85 3.15 -3.53
N PHE A 79 3.72 3.85 -3.53
CA PHE A 79 2.42 3.27 -3.25
C PHE A 79 2.03 2.22 -4.30
N SER A 80 2.31 2.49 -5.57
CA SER A 80 2.05 1.52 -6.65
C SER A 80 2.89 0.25 -6.49
N LEU A 81 4.17 0.38 -6.10
CA LEU A 81 5.03 -0.76 -5.78
C LEU A 81 4.52 -1.54 -4.56
N LEU A 82 4.06 -0.85 -3.53
CA LEU A 82 3.44 -1.47 -2.36
C LEU A 82 2.21 -2.30 -2.77
N LEU A 83 1.31 -1.73 -3.57
CA LEU A 83 0.12 -2.45 -4.07
C LEU A 83 0.49 -3.67 -4.91
N LEU A 84 1.50 -3.56 -5.79
CA LEU A 84 1.99 -4.71 -6.56
C LEU A 84 2.51 -5.82 -5.65
N PHE A 85 3.24 -5.46 -4.59
CA PHE A 85 3.69 -6.40 -3.58
C PHE A 85 2.51 -7.06 -2.85
N GLU A 86 1.53 -6.29 -2.39
CA GLU A 86 0.33 -6.80 -1.70
C GLU A 86 -0.45 -7.79 -2.59
N ILE A 87 -0.67 -7.44 -3.86
CA ILE A 87 -1.35 -8.31 -4.83
C ILE A 87 -0.56 -9.59 -5.05
N THR A 88 0.76 -9.48 -5.29
CA THR A 88 1.61 -10.64 -5.54
C THR A 88 1.63 -11.57 -4.33
N PHE A 89 1.75 -11.01 -3.13
CA PHE A 89 1.73 -11.77 -1.88
C PHE A 89 0.37 -12.44 -1.65
N PHE A 90 -0.73 -11.74 -1.90
CA PHE A 90 -2.08 -12.30 -1.76
C PHE A 90 -2.33 -13.46 -2.72
N VAL A 91 -1.97 -13.29 -4.00
CA VAL A 91 -2.08 -14.34 -5.01
C VAL A 91 -1.19 -15.53 -4.65
N GLY A 92 0.06 -15.26 -4.26
CA GLY A 92 0.98 -16.30 -3.78
C GLY A 92 0.43 -17.07 -2.59
N PHE A 93 -0.16 -16.37 -1.62
CA PHE A 93 -0.82 -16.98 -0.47
C PHE A 93 -2.00 -17.89 -0.87
N LEU A 94 -2.85 -17.47 -1.81
CA LEU A 94 -3.95 -18.30 -2.29
C LEU A 94 -3.49 -19.55 -3.05
N ILE A 95 -2.37 -19.46 -3.78
CA ILE A 95 -1.84 -20.57 -4.57
C ILE A 95 -1.04 -21.56 -3.70
N PHE A 96 -0.44 -21.09 -2.62
CA PHE A 96 0.40 -21.88 -1.70
C PHE A 96 -0.16 -23.27 -1.29
N PRO A 97 -1.42 -23.43 -0.85
CA PRO A 97 -1.95 -24.73 -0.45
C PRO A 97 -2.11 -25.68 -1.63
N LEU A 98 -2.36 -25.15 -2.83
CA LEU A 98 -2.40 -25.95 -4.06
C LEU A 98 -1.01 -26.48 -4.35
N VAL A 99 0.02 -25.64 -4.27
CA VAL A 99 1.42 -26.07 -4.48
C VAL A 99 1.79 -27.18 -3.51
N ILE A 100 1.53 -27.01 -2.22
CA ILE A 100 1.84 -28.04 -1.21
C ILE A 100 1.10 -29.35 -1.51
N PHE A 101 -0.15 -29.27 -1.95
CA PHE A 101 -0.91 -30.46 -2.32
C PHE A 101 -0.35 -31.15 -3.57
N TYR A 102 0.05 -30.40 -4.60
CA TYR A 102 0.52 -30.97 -5.87
C TYR A 102 1.99 -31.42 -5.86
N LEU A 103 2.84 -30.79 -5.04
CA LEU A 103 4.30 -31.03 -5.04
C LEU A 103 4.68 -32.51 -4.82
N PRO A 104 4.04 -33.28 -3.91
CA PRO A 104 4.33 -34.71 -3.74
C PRO A 104 3.97 -35.59 -4.94
N PHE A 105 3.11 -35.12 -5.85
CA PHE A 105 2.69 -35.88 -7.04
C PHE A 105 3.56 -35.61 -8.27
N ILE A 106 4.46 -34.63 -8.18
CA ILE A 106 5.47 -34.37 -9.20
C ILE A 106 6.56 -35.42 -9.02
N LYS A 107 6.59 -36.43 -9.90
CA LYS A 107 7.77 -37.29 -10.04
C LYS A 107 8.87 -36.42 -10.64
N LEU A 108 9.88 -36.10 -9.83
CA LEU A 108 11.11 -35.43 -10.29
C LEU A 108 11.90 -36.34 -11.23
#